data_AF-A0A3Q2EG84-F1
#
_entry.id   AF-A0A3Q2EG84-F1
#
_cell.length_a   1.000
_cell.length_b   1.000
_cell.length_c   1.000
_cell.angle_alpha   90.00
_cell.angle_beta   90.00
_cell.angle_gamma   90.00
#
_symmetry.space_group_name_H-M   'P 1'
#
loop_
_entity.id
_entity.type
_entity.pdbx_description
1 polymer ?
#
loop_
_entity_poly.entity_id
_entity_poly.type
_entity_poly.pdbx_seq_one_letter_code
_entity_poly.pdbx_strand_id
1 'polypeptide(L)'
;RKNAFILACLTGSPHFRWDNLTLTALEFEFPENTEGVIVISSRYRGSPTVRVRSLDPEVLSILNVTDGGQTGPAGSFIINIRSGFPGRAPLHIQLMNLDRDSSPVLIEERTDYTIRVEPGEDDQATRLLQSGGLSHFTENPVLFALLPLIFVNKCAFGCKVEVEVLRGLWRSPVPLLLGVLAQFLVMPLYAYCVSRLLSLPKALSLGLVITCSAPGGGGGYLYSLLLGGDVTLAISMTLVSTVVATAAMPLSSALYGRLLGVHAALHVPFVKILGTLLFIAIPISLGMLIKLRLPALTRVLLVLIRPFSLVLMIGGIFMAYQMGASILSNVQPQIVAVGVTVPLLGLLVGAILARIARLAIPQMKTVSIEVGVQNSLLALAVMQLSFRRVEADFASQAPFIVALSSTSEMLLIVLGYFVQRRLCRVPMSSRSLSL
;
A
#
# COMPACT_ATOMS: atom_id res chain seq x y z
N ARG A 1 -15.63 -13.14 2.79
CA ARG A 1 -17.09 -13.41 2.80
C ARG A 1 -17.81 -12.19 2.24
N LYS A 2 -18.05 -12.17 0.93
CA LYS A 2 -18.99 -11.24 0.29
C LYS A 2 -20.03 -12.14 -0.37
N ASN A 3 -21.24 -12.21 0.18
CA ASN A 3 -22.34 -12.92 -0.45
C ASN A 3 -22.87 -11.99 -1.55
N ALA A 4 -22.60 -12.31 -2.82
CA ALA A 4 -23.26 -11.65 -3.93
C ALA A 4 -24.68 -12.24 -4.05
N PHE A 5 -25.69 -11.37 -4.04
CA PHE A 5 -27.09 -11.73 -4.18
C PHE A 5 -27.57 -11.35 -5.58
N ILE A 6 -28.11 -12.32 -6.32
CA ILE A 6 -28.79 -12.07 -7.60
C ILE A 6 -30.26 -12.46 -7.44
N LEU A 7 -31.15 -11.49 -7.69
CA LEU A 7 -32.60 -11.66 -7.69
C LEU A 7 -33.07 -11.83 -9.14
N ALA A 8 -33.47 -13.06 -9.53
CA ALA A 8 -34.01 -13.33 -10.86
C ALA A 8 -35.52 -13.67 -10.76
N CYS A 9 -36.35 -12.85 -11.40
CA CYS A 9 -37.81 -13.03 -11.42
C CYS A 9 -38.21 -13.67 -12.76
N LEU A 10 -38.60 -14.95 -12.76
CA LEU A 10 -39.14 -15.63 -13.94
C LEU A 10 -40.65 -15.39 -14.03
N THR A 11 -41.08 -14.45 -14.87
CA THR A 11 -42.52 -14.20 -15.14
C THR A 11 -42.96 -14.89 -16.43
N GLY A 12 -43.87 -15.86 -16.32
CA GLY A 12 -44.70 -16.34 -17.43
C GLY A 12 -46.13 -15.80 -17.30
N SER A 13 -46.49 -14.79 -18.11
CA SER A 13 -47.83 -14.50 -18.68
C SER A 13 -47.84 -13.09 -19.30
N PRO A 14 -48.48 -12.84 -20.47
CA PRO A 14 -48.61 -11.51 -21.05
C PRO A 14 -49.65 -10.72 -20.25
N HIS A 15 -49.45 -9.41 -20.11
CA HIS A 15 -50.25 -8.45 -19.33
C HIS A 15 -49.92 -8.38 -17.83
N PHE A 16 -48.85 -7.64 -17.50
CA PHE A 16 -48.94 -6.44 -16.65
C PHE A 16 -47.60 -5.71 -16.65
N ARG A 17 -47.64 -4.38 -16.79
CA ARG A 17 -46.48 -3.47 -16.83
C ARG A 17 -46.46 -2.70 -15.50
N TRP A 18 -45.31 -2.65 -14.83
CA TRP A 18 -44.99 -1.62 -13.82
C TRP A 18 -43.50 -1.28 -13.88
N ASP A 19 -43.31 -0.06 -14.38
CA ASP A 19 -42.24 0.94 -14.29
C ASP A 19 -40.96 0.66 -13.48
N ASN A 20 -39.84 0.90 -14.19
CA ASN A 20 -38.49 1.24 -13.72
C ASN A 20 -37.72 0.20 -12.90
N LEU A 21 -37.34 -0.90 -13.55
CA LEU A 21 -35.99 -1.46 -13.56
C LEU A 21 -35.95 -2.54 -14.66
N THR A 22 -35.35 -2.21 -15.80
CA THR A 22 -35.11 -3.13 -16.92
C THR A 22 -34.16 -4.25 -16.48
N LEU A 23 -34.69 -5.41 -16.08
CA LEU A 23 -33.91 -6.63 -15.84
C LEU A 23 -34.35 -7.73 -16.81
N THR A 24 -34.01 -7.50 -18.08
CA THR A 24 -33.89 -8.51 -19.15
C THR A 24 -32.43 -8.92 -19.30
N ALA A 25 -31.74 -9.24 -18.19
CA ALA A 25 -30.37 -9.72 -18.25
C ALA A 25 -30.38 -11.26 -18.31
N LEU A 26 -30.10 -11.81 -19.50
CA LEU A 26 -29.91 -13.25 -19.72
C LEU A 26 -28.50 -13.72 -19.32
N GLU A 27 -27.60 -12.77 -19.01
CA GLU A 27 -26.22 -13.00 -18.62
C GLU A 27 -25.96 -12.31 -17.27
N PHE A 28 -25.40 -13.05 -16.30
CA PHE A 28 -25.05 -12.54 -14.97
C PHE A 28 -23.57 -12.74 -14.68
N GLU A 29 -22.92 -11.74 -14.08
CA GLU A 29 -21.50 -11.77 -13.76
C GLU A 29 -21.24 -12.29 -12.35
N PHE A 30 -20.25 -13.17 -12.21
CA PHE A 30 -19.87 -13.80 -10.95
C PHE A 30 -18.35 -13.94 -10.82
N PRO A 31 -17.72 -13.60 -9.68
CA PRO A 31 -16.26 -13.70 -9.56
C PRO A 31 -15.80 -15.17 -9.42
N GLU A 32 -14.65 -15.51 -10.00
CA GLU A 32 -14.01 -16.83 -9.90
C GLU A 32 -13.75 -17.27 -8.44
N ASN A 33 -13.81 -18.58 -8.16
CA ASN A 33 -13.54 -19.18 -6.85
C ASN A 33 -14.35 -18.59 -5.67
N THR A 34 -15.60 -18.21 -5.91
CA THR A 34 -16.49 -17.68 -4.87
C THR A 34 -17.78 -18.49 -4.74
N GLU A 35 -18.42 -18.39 -3.57
CA GLU A 35 -19.73 -18.97 -3.30
C GLU A 35 -20.81 -17.89 -3.41
N GLY A 36 -21.95 -18.26 -3.98
CA GLY A 36 -23.04 -17.33 -4.26
C GLY A 36 -24.42 -17.95 -4.10
N VAL A 37 -25.42 -17.07 -4.19
CA VAL A 37 -26.82 -17.43 -4.09
C VAL A 37 -27.59 -16.83 -5.26
N ILE A 38 -28.31 -17.66 -5.99
CA ILE A 38 -29.29 -17.25 -6.99
C ILE A 38 -30.67 -17.50 -6.41
N VAL A 39 -31.56 -16.50 -6.49
CA VAL A 39 -32.96 -16.66 -6.10
C VAL A 39 -33.83 -16.67 -7.36
N ILE A 40 -34.63 -17.73 -7.52
CA ILE A 40 -35.63 -17.87 -8.58
C ILE A 40 -37.03 -17.79 -7.97
N SER A 41 -37.88 -16.92 -8.49
CA SER A 41 -39.30 -16.87 -8.11
C SER A 41 -40.21 -17.42 -9.21
N SER A 42 -41.21 -18.23 -8.84
CA SER A 42 -42.24 -18.75 -9.75
C SER A 42 -43.65 -18.44 -9.22
N ARG A 43 -44.57 -18.08 -10.12
CA ARG A 43 -46.00 -17.82 -9.81
C ARG A 43 -46.90 -19.04 -10.09
N TYR A 44 -46.32 -20.22 -10.27
CA TYR A 44 -47.07 -21.43 -10.54
C TYR A 44 -47.95 -21.84 -9.35
N ARG A 45 -49.22 -22.17 -9.61
CA ARG A 45 -50.18 -22.63 -8.60
C ARG A 45 -50.00 -24.14 -8.39
N GLY A 46 -49.25 -24.52 -7.34
CA GLY A 46 -49.00 -25.91 -6.94
C GLY A 46 -47.88 -26.01 -5.89
N SER A 47 -47.33 -27.21 -5.69
CA SER A 47 -46.09 -27.44 -4.91
C SER A 47 -44.92 -27.79 -5.85
N PRO A 48 -44.44 -26.82 -6.66
CA PRO A 48 -43.40 -27.10 -7.63
C PRO A 48 -42.05 -27.35 -6.96
N THR A 49 -41.23 -28.17 -7.61
CA THR A 49 -39.82 -28.38 -7.28
C THR A 49 -38.95 -27.86 -8.43
N VAL A 50 -37.83 -27.22 -8.12
CA VAL A 50 -36.90 -26.70 -9.13
C VAL A 50 -35.65 -27.55 -9.17
N ARG A 51 -35.25 -27.96 -10.37
CA ARG A 51 -33.97 -28.62 -10.63
C ARG A 51 -33.12 -27.72 -11.50
N VAL A 52 -31.93 -27.37 -11.01
CA VAL A 52 -30.97 -26.55 -11.76
C VAL A 52 -29.70 -27.36 -11.99
N ARG A 53 -29.21 -27.34 -13.22
CA ARG A 53 -27.92 -27.93 -13.61
C ARG A 53 -27.09 -26.89 -14.34
N SER A 54 -25.79 -26.84 -14.07
CA SER A 54 -24.84 -26.15 -14.93
C SER A 54 -24.42 -27.08 -16.06
N LEU A 55 -24.40 -26.58 -17.30
CA LEU A 55 -23.88 -27.32 -18.45
C LEU A 55 -22.35 -27.31 -18.50
N ASP A 56 -21.71 -26.44 -17.72
CA ASP A 56 -20.26 -26.38 -17.55
C ASP A 56 -19.92 -26.36 -16.05
N PRO A 57 -19.80 -27.55 -15.41
CA PRO A 57 -19.56 -27.67 -13.97
C PRO A 57 -18.16 -27.24 -13.54
N GLU A 58 -17.21 -27.15 -14.47
CA GLU A 58 -15.85 -26.67 -14.21
C GLU A 58 -15.81 -25.14 -14.07
N VAL A 59 -16.70 -24.43 -14.78
CA VAL A 59 -16.89 -22.98 -14.68
C VAL A 59 -17.83 -22.63 -13.52
N LEU A 60 -18.95 -23.34 -13.37
CA LEU A 60 -19.91 -23.07 -12.30
C LEU A 60 -20.58 -24.36 -11.80
N SER A 61 -20.47 -24.62 -10.50
CA SER A 61 -21.08 -25.78 -9.84
C SER A 61 -22.32 -25.40 -9.02
N ILE A 62 -23.38 -26.20 -9.13
CA ILE A 62 -24.59 -26.07 -8.31
C ILE A 62 -24.43 -26.94 -7.06
N LEU A 63 -24.44 -26.33 -5.88
CA LEU A 63 -24.23 -27.03 -4.60
C LEU A 63 -25.52 -27.65 -4.08
N ASN A 64 -26.58 -26.85 -3.98
CA ASN A 64 -27.90 -27.31 -3.57
C ASN A 64 -28.99 -26.35 -4.04
N VAL A 65 -30.23 -26.83 -4.03
CA VAL A 65 -31.44 -26.04 -4.27
C VAL A 65 -32.37 -26.24 -3.09
N THR A 66 -32.74 -25.16 -2.41
CA THR A 66 -33.62 -25.17 -1.25
C THR A 66 -34.88 -24.35 -1.55
N ASP A 67 -36.02 -24.80 -1.04
CA ASP A 67 -37.26 -24.04 -1.08
C ASP A 67 -37.14 -22.83 -0.14
N GLY A 68 -37.25 -21.62 -0.69
CA GLY A 68 -37.19 -20.36 0.02
C GLY A 68 -38.52 -19.94 0.65
N GLY A 69 -39.58 -20.72 0.44
CA GLY A 69 -40.92 -20.46 0.96
C GLY A 69 -41.76 -19.55 0.04
N GLN A 70 -43.03 -19.37 0.41
CA GLN A 70 -43.98 -18.53 -0.30
C GLN A 70 -43.99 -17.10 0.28
N THR A 71 -43.52 -16.13 -0.49
CA THR A 71 -43.65 -14.71 -0.20
C THR A 71 -44.71 -14.10 -1.13
N GLY A 72 -45.97 -14.08 -0.69
CA GLY A 72 -47.10 -13.62 -1.51
C GLY A 72 -47.55 -14.67 -2.55
N PRO A 73 -48.05 -14.28 -3.74
CA PRO A 73 -48.55 -15.22 -4.76
C PRO A 73 -47.44 -15.95 -5.55
N ALA A 74 -46.19 -15.88 -5.10
CA ALA A 74 -45.03 -16.48 -5.76
C ALA A 74 -44.22 -17.34 -4.77
N GLY A 75 -43.87 -18.55 -5.17
CA GLY A 75 -42.88 -19.39 -4.48
C GLY A 75 -41.47 -18.96 -4.85
N SER A 76 -40.54 -19.02 -3.89
CA SER A 76 -39.13 -18.67 -4.09
C SER A 76 -38.24 -19.89 -3.89
N PHE A 77 -37.19 -20.01 -4.71
CA PHE A 77 -36.20 -21.09 -4.65
C PHE A 77 -34.81 -20.47 -4.56
N ILE A 78 -34.02 -20.97 -3.62
CA ILE A 78 -32.66 -20.51 -3.35
C ILE A 78 -31.69 -21.56 -3.88
N ILE A 79 -30.80 -21.15 -4.78
CA ILE A 79 -29.80 -22.02 -5.40
C ILE A 79 -28.43 -21.56 -4.90
N ASN A 80 -27.76 -22.44 -4.16
CA ASN A 80 -26.38 -22.19 -3.74
C ASN A 80 -25.43 -22.65 -4.85
N ILE A 81 -24.52 -21.77 -5.24
CA ILE A 81 -23.58 -21.97 -6.35
C ILE A 81 -22.14 -21.75 -5.89
N ARG A 82 -21.19 -22.37 -6.60
CA ARG A 82 -19.76 -22.12 -6.46
C ARG A 82 -19.12 -21.98 -7.84
N SER A 83 -18.44 -20.87 -8.07
CA SER A 83 -17.67 -20.65 -9.30
C SER A 83 -16.31 -21.36 -9.27
N GLY A 84 -15.95 -21.94 -10.41
CA GLY A 84 -14.66 -22.53 -10.74
C GLY A 84 -13.93 -21.62 -11.72
N PHE A 85 -13.50 -22.13 -12.88
CA PHE A 85 -12.68 -21.39 -13.86
C PHE A 85 -13.40 -20.21 -14.55
N PRO A 86 -12.66 -19.23 -15.12
CA PRO A 86 -13.24 -18.14 -15.89
C PRO A 86 -13.92 -18.67 -17.15
N GLY A 87 -15.14 -18.23 -17.42
CA GLY A 87 -15.88 -18.73 -18.57
C GLY A 87 -17.36 -18.39 -18.53
N ARG A 88 -18.11 -18.94 -19.47
CA ARG A 88 -19.57 -18.83 -19.51
C ARG A 88 -20.16 -20.19 -19.22
N ALA A 89 -20.96 -20.29 -18.17
CA ALA A 89 -21.69 -21.48 -17.78
C ALA A 89 -23.18 -21.29 -18.08
N PRO A 90 -23.70 -21.89 -19.17
CA PRO A 90 -25.14 -21.94 -19.42
C PRO A 90 -25.82 -22.79 -18.34
N LEU A 91 -26.99 -22.34 -17.90
CA LEU A 91 -27.80 -23.03 -16.91
C LEU A 91 -28.98 -23.73 -17.56
N HIS A 92 -29.25 -24.93 -17.06
CA HIS A 92 -30.41 -25.74 -17.41
C HIS A 92 -31.36 -25.77 -16.21
N ILE A 93 -32.47 -25.03 -16.29
CA ILE A 93 -33.43 -24.86 -15.20
C ILE A 93 -34.73 -25.56 -15.57
N GLN A 94 -35.16 -26.50 -14.74
CA GLN A 94 -36.39 -27.27 -14.90
C GLN A 94 -37.31 -27.03 -13.71
N LEU A 95 -38.53 -26.56 -13.98
CA LEU A 95 -39.62 -26.48 -13.02
C LEU A 95 -40.45 -27.75 -13.14
N MET A 96 -40.59 -28.51 -12.06
CA MET A 96 -41.31 -29.78 -12.04
C MET A 96 -42.42 -29.76 -11.00
N ASN A 97 -43.46 -30.56 -11.22
CA ASN A 97 -44.48 -30.85 -10.21
C ASN A 97 -44.48 -32.34 -9.89
N LEU A 98 -44.89 -32.70 -8.68
CA LEU A 98 -45.14 -34.09 -8.31
C LEU A 98 -46.59 -34.42 -8.70
N ASP A 99 -46.75 -35.40 -9.59
CA ASP A 99 -48.08 -35.93 -9.91
C ASP A 99 -48.55 -36.92 -8.82
N ARG A 100 -49.83 -37.30 -8.84
CA ARG A 100 -50.45 -38.19 -7.85
C ARG A 100 -49.75 -39.55 -7.68
N ASP A 101 -49.01 -40.01 -8.68
CA ASP A 101 -48.23 -41.26 -8.67
C ASP A 101 -46.75 -41.07 -8.29
N SER A 102 -46.37 -39.92 -7.71
CA SER A 102 -44.99 -39.59 -7.28
C SER A 102 -43.95 -39.50 -8.40
N SER A 103 -44.37 -39.46 -9.67
CA SER A 103 -43.51 -39.20 -10.81
C SER A 103 -43.35 -37.69 -11.03
N PRO A 104 -42.12 -37.18 -11.23
CA PRO A 104 -41.90 -35.76 -11.50
C PRO A 104 -42.33 -35.42 -12.94
N VAL A 105 -43.30 -34.52 -13.09
CA VAL A 105 -43.75 -33.98 -14.38
C VAL A 105 -43.09 -32.63 -14.63
N LEU A 106 -42.45 -32.48 -15.79
CA LEU A 106 -41.84 -31.22 -16.22
C LEU A 106 -42.91 -30.20 -16.61
N ILE A 107 -42.91 -29.03 -15.97
CA ILE A 107 -43.83 -27.92 -16.27
C ILE A 107 -43.19 -26.96 -17.30
N GLU A 108 -41.97 -26.51 -17.00
CA GLU A 108 -41.26 -25.51 -17.80
C GLU A 108 -39.75 -25.79 -17.75
N GLU A 109 -39.08 -25.53 -18.87
CA GLU A 109 -37.64 -25.69 -19.03
C GLU A 109 -37.05 -24.43 -19.63
N ARG A 110 -35.92 -23.98 -19.08
CA ARG A 110 -35.21 -22.76 -19.48
C ARG A 110 -33.72 -23.05 -19.63
N THR A 111 -33.17 -22.66 -20.78
CA THR A 111 -31.75 -22.82 -21.17
C THR A 111 -31.12 -21.51 -21.64
N ASP A 112 -31.87 -20.42 -21.55
CA ASP A 112 -31.52 -19.07 -22.01
C ASP A 112 -30.64 -18.32 -21.00
N TYR A 113 -30.48 -18.84 -19.79
CA TYR A 113 -29.67 -18.23 -18.73
C TYR A 113 -28.21 -18.66 -18.80
N THR A 114 -27.30 -17.69 -18.79
CA THR A 114 -25.86 -17.93 -18.73
C THR A 114 -25.24 -17.15 -17.58
N ILE A 115 -24.37 -17.79 -16.81
CA ILE A 115 -23.53 -17.11 -15.82
C ILE A 115 -22.14 -16.95 -16.41
N ARG A 116 -21.68 -15.72 -16.50
CA ARG A 116 -20.32 -15.39 -16.86
C ARG A 116 -19.49 -15.33 -15.58
N VAL A 117 -18.64 -16.32 -15.39
CA VAL A 117 -17.62 -16.29 -14.35
C VAL A 117 -16.49 -15.42 -14.87
N GLU A 118 -16.39 -14.21 -14.32
CA GLU A 118 -15.25 -13.36 -14.59
C GLU A 118 -14.01 -13.98 -13.94
N PRO A 119 -12.86 -13.95 -14.64
CA PRO A 119 -11.62 -14.37 -14.02
C PRO A 119 -11.45 -13.58 -12.73
N GLY A 120 -11.14 -14.30 -11.65
CA GLY A 120 -10.66 -13.66 -10.46
C GLY A 120 -9.48 -12.81 -10.88
N GLU A 121 -9.21 -11.74 -10.15
CA GLU A 121 -8.09 -10.86 -10.47
C GLU A 121 -6.69 -11.53 -10.29
N ASP A 122 -6.61 -12.85 -10.50
CA ASP A 122 -5.54 -13.79 -10.20
C ASP A 122 -5.02 -14.58 -11.42
N ASP A 123 -5.55 -14.40 -12.65
CA ASP A 123 -4.75 -14.76 -13.84
C ASP A 123 -3.74 -13.64 -14.18
N GLN A 124 -2.81 -13.44 -13.23
CA GLN A 124 -1.82 -12.38 -13.26
C GLN A 124 -0.74 -12.63 -14.30
N ALA A 125 -0.50 -13.87 -14.74
CA ALA A 125 0.55 -14.19 -15.70
C ALA A 125 0.33 -13.52 -17.07
N THR A 126 -0.92 -13.48 -17.51
CA THR A 126 -1.31 -12.82 -18.77
C THR A 126 -1.38 -11.30 -18.62
N ARG A 127 -1.66 -10.80 -17.41
CA ARG A 127 -1.46 -9.39 -17.04
C ARG A 127 0.02 -9.01 -16.91
N LEU A 128 0.96 -9.90 -16.61
CA LEU A 128 2.39 -9.55 -16.44
C LEU A 128 3.03 -8.95 -17.70
N LEU A 129 2.53 -9.29 -18.89
CA LEU A 129 3.00 -8.70 -20.15
C LEU A 129 2.32 -7.36 -20.48
N GLN A 130 1.16 -7.07 -19.87
CA GLN A 130 0.36 -5.86 -20.14
C GLN A 130 0.28 -4.87 -18.97
N SER A 131 0.58 -5.30 -17.75
CA SER A 131 0.46 -4.54 -16.50
C SER A 131 1.83 -4.45 -15.81
N GLY A 132 2.70 -3.59 -16.34
CA GLY A 132 3.53 -2.80 -15.44
C GLY A 132 2.62 -2.06 -14.46
N GLY A 133 3.08 -1.76 -13.24
CA GLY A 133 2.34 -1.06 -12.17
C GLY A 133 1.84 0.36 -12.50
N LEU A 134 1.61 0.66 -13.78
CA LEU A 134 1.12 1.88 -14.38
C LEU A 134 -0.38 1.82 -14.74
N SER A 135 -1.02 0.65 -14.76
CA SER A 135 -2.43 0.56 -15.18
C SER A 135 -3.41 1.23 -14.21
N HIS A 136 -3.05 1.37 -12.93
CA HIS A 136 -3.82 2.17 -11.97
C HIS A 136 -3.68 3.69 -12.22
N PHE A 137 -2.61 4.12 -12.90
CA PHE A 137 -2.43 5.51 -13.34
C PHE A 137 -3.22 5.80 -14.62
N THR A 138 -3.58 4.79 -15.42
CA THR A 138 -4.28 4.95 -16.70
C THR A 138 -5.75 5.38 -16.53
N GLU A 139 -6.39 5.04 -15.40
CA GLU A 139 -7.80 5.42 -15.13
C GLU A 139 -7.95 6.84 -14.56
N ASN A 140 -6.86 7.47 -14.08
CA ASN A 140 -6.88 8.84 -13.56
C ASN A 140 -5.87 9.73 -14.31
N PRO A 141 -6.32 10.67 -15.17
CA PRO A 141 -5.42 11.48 -16.01
C PRO A 141 -4.41 12.31 -15.20
N VAL A 142 -4.77 12.68 -13.96
CA VAL A 142 -3.90 13.39 -13.02
C VAL A 142 -2.71 12.53 -12.58
N LEU A 143 -2.94 11.25 -12.29
CA LEU A 143 -1.91 10.31 -11.85
C LEU A 143 -0.92 10.06 -12.99
N PHE A 144 -1.40 9.81 -14.21
CA PHE A 144 -0.54 9.63 -15.39
C PHE A 144 0.36 10.86 -15.66
N ALA A 145 -0.18 12.07 -15.48
CA ALA A 145 0.60 13.31 -15.62
C ALA A 145 1.65 13.52 -14.51
N LEU A 146 1.43 12.98 -13.30
CA LEU A 146 2.38 13.08 -12.19
C LEU A 146 3.59 12.17 -12.35
N LEU A 147 3.50 11.10 -13.13
CA LEU A 147 4.56 10.09 -13.21
C LEU A 147 5.85 10.61 -13.89
N PRO A 148 5.78 11.28 -15.06
CA PRO A 148 6.93 11.95 -15.65
C PRO A 148 7.46 13.07 -14.75
N LEU A 149 6.58 13.78 -14.04
CA LEU A 149 6.95 14.83 -13.10
C LEU A 149 7.78 14.27 -11.93
N ILE A 150 7.37 13.12 -11.37
CA ILE A 150 8.11 12.41 -10.32
C ILE A 150 9.47 11.98 -10.86
N PHE A 151 9.52 11.38 -12.06
CA PHE A 151 10.77 10.94 -12.68
C PHE A 151 11.76 12.10 -12.85
N VAL A 152 11.31 13.21 -13.44
CA VAL A 152 12.14 14.41 -13.64
C VAL A 152 12.57 15.01 -12.31
N ASN A 153 11.68 15.07 -11.31
CA ASN A 153 12.03 15.59 -9.99
C ASN A 153 13.07 14.72 -9.26
N LYS A 154 12.95 13.39 -9.36
CA LYS A 154 13.94 12.45 -8.80
C LYS A 154 15.28 12.54 -9.52
N CYS A 155 15.26 12.75 -10.84
CA CYS A 155 16.46 13.03 -11.62
C CYS A 155 17.12 14.34 -11.20
N ALA A 156 16.34 15.41 -11.07
CA ALA A 156 16.83 16.69 -10.56
C ALA A 156 17.39 16.59 -9.13
N PHE A 157 16.81 15.73 -8.29
CA PHE A 157 17.36 15.42 -6.96
C PHE A 157 18.71 14.71 -7.06
N GLY A 158 18.86 13.74 -7.97
CA GLY A 158 20.16 13.12 -8.29
C GLY A 158 21.23 14.13 -8.70
N CYS A 159 20.87 15.20 -9.42
CA CYS A 159 21.77 16.29 -9.78
C CYS A 159 22.27 17.12 -8.57
N LYS A 160 21.56 17.11 -7.44
CA LYS A 160 22.03 17.79 -6.21
C LYS A 160 23.15 17.04 -5.51
N VAL A 161 23.36 15.77 -5.81
CA VAL A 161 24.40 14.94 -5.18
C VAL A 161 25.79 15.48 -5.54
N GLU A 162 26.49 16.09 -4.59
CA GLU A 162 27.88 16.51 -4.80
C GLU A 162 28.81 15.29 -4.72
N VAL A 163 29.37 14.92 -5.87
CA VAL A 163 30.27 13.77 -5.97
C VAL A 163 31.57 13.99 -5.18
N GLU A 164 31.96 15.25 -5.00
CA GLU A 164 33.09 15.66 -4.15
C GLU A 164 32.82 15.41 -2.67
N VAL A 165 31.59 15.69 -2.21
CA VAL A 165 31.13 15.32 -0.88
C VAL A 165 31.17 13.81 -0.73
N LEU A 166 30.65 13.06 -1.72
CA LEU A 166 30.70 11.59 -1.77
C LEU A 166 32.14 11.05 -1.65
N ARG A 167 33.08 11.67 -2.37
CA ARG A 167 34.51 11.31 -2.37
C ARG A 167 35.19 11.63 -1.03
N GLY A 168 34.80 12.71 -0.36
CA GLY A 168 35.27 13.07 0.98
C GLY A 168 34.94 12.01 2.04
N LEU A 169 33.79 11.34 1.92
CA LEU A 169 33.35 10.33 2.91
C LEU A 169 34.16 9.04 2.88
N TRP A 170 34.83 8.73 1.76
CA TRP A 170 35.76 7.59 1.71
C TRP A 170 36.92 7.74 2.71
N ARG A 171 37.19 8.96 3.19
CA ARG A 171 38.19 9.20 4.24
C ARG A 171 37.67 8.92 5.65
N SER A 172 36.36 8.88 5.87
CA SER A 172 35.75 8.53 7.17
C SER A 172 34.37 7.87 6.96
N PRO A 173 34.34 6.60 6.54
CA PRO A 173 33.10 5.90 6.19
C PRO A 173 32.31 5.42 7.41
N VAL A 174 32.89 5.49 8.62
CA VAL A 174 32.31 4.93 9.85
C VAL A 174 30.88 5.43 10.11
N PRO A 175 30.56 6.74 10.06
CA PRO A 175 29.20 7.20 10.31
C PRO A 175 28.18 6.67 9.28
N LEU A 176 28.60 6.50 8.03
CA LEU A 176 27.75 5.97 6.94
C LEU A 176 27.43 4.51 7.15
N LEU A 177 28.46 3.71 7.48
CA LEU A 177 28.29 2.29 7.75
C LEU A 177 27.36 2.06 8.94
N LEU A 178 27.49 2.86 10.01
CA LEU A 178 26.59 2.79 11.16
C LEU A 178 25.15 3.15 10.80
N GLY A 179 24.94 4.17 9.97
CA GLY A 179 23.60 4.52 9.49
C GLY A 179 22.95 3.41 8.67
N VAL A 180 23.69 2.86 7.70
CA VAL A 180 23.24 1.74 6.87
C VAL A 180 22.93 0.51 7.73
N LEU A 181 23.80 0.16 8.66
CA LEU A 181 23.60 -0.95 9.59
C LEU A 181 22.33 -0.73 10.44
N ALA A 182 22.18 0.45 11.03
CA ALA A 182 21.03 0.75 11.86
C ALA A 182 19.72 0.73 11.05
N GLN A 183 19.68 1.43 9.91
CA GLN A 183 18.48 1.57 9.07
C GLN A 183 18.03 0.27 8.41
N PHE A 184 18.96 -0.55 7.92
CA PHE A 184 18.58 -1.72 7.11
C PHE A 184 18.73 -3.06 7.83
N LEU A 185 19.33 -3.08 9.03
CA LEU A 185 19.40 -4.29 9.85
C LEU A 185 18.61 -4.14 11.15
N VAL A 186 18.90 -3.13 11.96
CA VAL A 186 18.32 -3.00 13.31
C VAL A 186 16.85 -2.60 13.25
N MET A 187 16.51 -1.63 12.40
CA MET A 187 15.13 -1.10 12.32
C MET A 187 14.13 -2.09 11.72
N PRO A 188 14.42 -2.84 10.65
CA PRO A 188 13.52 -3.88 10.14
C PRO A 188 13.37 -5.04 11.13
N LEU A 189 14.45 -5.40 11.83
CA LEU A 189 14.41 -6.42 12.89
C LEU A 189 13.50 -5.97 14.04
N TYR A 190 13.62 -4.71 14.46
CA TYR A 190 12.73 -4.11 15.45
C TYR A 190 11.26 -4.21 15.04
N ALA A 191 10.94 -3.78 13.80
CA ALA A 191 9.59 -3.85 13.26
C ALA A 191 9.04 -5.28 13.33
N TYR A 192 9.82 -6.27 12.89
CA TYR A 192 9.45 -7.67 12.96
C TYR A 192 9.17 -8.14 14.40
N CYS A 193 10.08 -7.86 15.33
CA CYS A 193 9.94 -8.27 16.73
C CYS A 193 8.70 -7.67 17.38
N VAL A 194 8.45 -6.37 17.19
CA VAL A 194 7.30 -5.68 17.75
C VAL A 194 5.99 -6.13 17.10
N SER A 195 5.99 -6.37 15.79
CA SER A 195 4.85 -6.95 15.09
C SER A 195 4.45 -8.32 15.68
N ARG A 196 5.44 -9.16 16.02
CA ARG A 196 5.19 -10.46 16.66
C ARG A 196 4.72 -10.31 18.10
N LEU A 197 5.36 -9.45 18.87
CA LEU A 197 5.04 -9.23 20.29
C LEU A 197 3.61 -8.71 20.48
N LEU A 198 3.19 -7.78 19.64
CA LEU A 198 1.85 -7.17 19.70
C LEU A 198 0.81 -7.89 18.83
N SER A 199 1.19 -9.01 18.21
CA SER A 199 0.33 -9.81 17.33
C SER A 199 -0.37 -8.95 16.25
N LEU A 200 0.40 -8.07 15.62
CA LEU A 200 -0.13 -7.18 14.58
C LEU A 200 -0.63 -8.02 13.38
N PRO A 201 -1.72 -7.60 12.73
CA PRO A 201 -2.15 -8.18 11.46
C PRO A 201 -1.01 -8.20 10.43
N LYS A 202 -1.01 -9.23 9.58
CA LYS A 202 0.03 -9.48 8.58
C LYS A 202 0.31 -8.28 7.67
N ALA A 203 -0.75 -7.63 7.18
CA ALA A 203 -0.65 -6.46 6.33
C ALA A 203 -0.02 -5.25 7.04
N LEU A 204 -0.44 -4.95 8.27
CA LEU A 204 0.16 -3.88 9.10
C LEU A 204 1.62 -4.17 9.45
N SER A 205 1.93 -5.43 9.76
CA SER A 205 3.30 -5.86 10.06
C SER A 205 4.22 -5.64 8.86
N LEU A 206 3.75 -5.99 7.66
CA LEU A 206 4.51 -5.75 6.44
C LEU A 206 4.69 -4.25 6.15
N GLY A 207 3.63 -3.45 6.32
CA GLY A 207 3.70 -2.00 6.19
C GLY A 207 4.71 -1.38 7.17
N LEU A 208 4.76 -1.88 8.41
CA LEU A 208 5.72 -1.45 9.43
C LEU A 208 7.15 -1.84 9.08
N VAL A 209 7.38 -3.07 8.62
CA VAL A 209 8.71 -3.54 8.17
C VAL A 209 9.20 -2.71 6.98
N ILE A 210 8.36 -2.49 5.98
CA ILE A 210 8.71 -1.66 4.81
C ILE A 210 9.03 -0.23 5.24
N THR A 211 8.24 0.33 6.17
CA THR A 211 8.52 1.64 6.78
C THR A 211 9.87 1.65 7.47
N CYS A 212 10.17 0.65 8.29
CA CYS A 212 11.42 0.54 9.04
C CYS A 212 12.63 0.12 8.20
N SER A 213 12.41 -0.24 6.93
CA SER A 213 13.45 -0.52 5.95
C SER A 213 13.67 0.67 5.01
N ALA A 214 12.97 1.79 5.22
CA ALA A 214 13.08 2.95 4.38
C ALA A 214 14.40 3.69 4.65
N PRO A 215 14.97 4.36 3.64
CA PRO A 215 16.15 5.20 3.82
C PRO A 215 15.82 6.44 4.66
N GLY A 216 16.84 7.24 4.97
CA GLY A 216 16.68 8.52 5.65
C GLY A 216 15.63 9.42 4.98
N GLY A 217 14.83 10.10 5.81
CA GLY A 217 13.73 10.96 5.39
C GLY A 217 14.20 12.33 4.90
N GLY A 218 13.43 12.92 3.97
CA GLY A 218 13.79 14.20 3.34
C GLY A 218 13.90 15.42 4.28
N GLY A 219 13.48 15.30 5.56
CA GLY A 219 13.65 16.33 6.59
C GLY A 219 14.92 16.18 7.45
N GLY A 220 15.63 15.06 7.38
CA GLY A 220 16.73 14.72 8.29
C GLY A 220 17.89 15.73 8.29
N TYR A 221 18.24 16.26 7.11
CA TYR A 221 19.27 17.31 7.01
C TYR A 221 18.85 18.64 7.64
N LEU A 222 17.55 19.00 7.60
CA LEU A 222 17.04 20.23 8.20
C LEU A 222 17.04 20.10 9.73
N TYR A 223 16.59 18.97 10.25
CA TYR A 223 16.66 18.69 11.69
C TYR A 223 18.11 18.64 12.18
N SER A 224 19.01 18.04 11.41
CA SER A 224 20.44 18.05 11.69
C SER A 224 20.97 19.49 11.73
N LEU A 225 20.63 20.34 10.76
CA LEU A 225 21.02 21.76 10.78
C LEU A 225 20.49 22.49 12.04
N LEU A 226 19.21 22.33 12.35
CA LEU A 226 18.57 23.03 13.48
C LEU A 226 19.12 22.59 14.84
N LEU A 227 19.52 21.32 14.96
CA LEU A 227 20.04 20.73 16.20
C LEU A 227 21.58 20.80 16.31
N GLY A 228 22.26 21.42 15.34
CA GLY A 228 23.72 21.57 15.32
C GLY A 228 24.47 20.27 15.04
N GLY A 229 23.92 19.45 14.16
CA GLY A 229 24.56 18.29 13.55
C GLY A 229 25.41 18.64 12.33
N ASP A 230 26.08 17.64 11.77
CA ASP A 230 26.82 17.72 10.51
C ASP A 230 25.85 17.56 9.32
N VAL A 231 25.58 18.65 8.62
CA VAL A 231 24.64 18.70 7.48
C VAL A 231 25.20 17.99 6.25
N THR A 232 26.51 18.11 6.02
CA THR A 232 27.19 17.43 4.91
C THR A 232 27.09 15.92 5.09
N LEU A 233 27.30 15.44 6.32
CA LEU A 233 27.10 14.05 6.66
C LEU A 233 25.63 13.62 6.49
N ALA A 234 24.66 14.44 6.91
CA ALA A 234 23.24 14.10 6.81
C ALA A 234 22.83 13.86 5.35
N ILE A 235 23.15 14.82 4.47
CA ILE A 235 22.89 14.71 3.03
C ILE A 235 23.54 13.43 2.47
N SER A 236 24.78 13.17 2.86
CA SER A 236 25.53 12.01 2.38
C SER A 236 24.91 10.68 2.81
N MET A 237 24.50 10.58 4.07
CA MET A 237 23.83 9.40 4.61
C MET A 237 22.48 9.16 3.95
N THR A 238 21.66 10.20 3.76
CA THR A 238 20.39 10.08 3.04
C THR A 238 20.59 9.57 1.61
N LEU A 239 21.63 10.05 0.91
CA LEU A 239 21.91 9.63 -0.46
C LEU A 239 22.35 8.17 -0.54
N VAL A 240 23.33 7.78 0.29
CA VAL A 240 23.83 6.40 0.32
C VAL A 240 22.72 5.45 0.75
N SER A 241 21.95 5.79 1.80
CA SER A 241 20.82 4.97 2.24
C SER A 241 19.74 4.85 1.16
N THR A 242 19.43 5.93 0.42
CA THR A 242 18.47 5.86 -0.68
C THR A 242 18.90 4.88 -1.76
N VAL A 243 20.19 4.82 -2.09
CA VAL A 243 20.73 3.83 -3.04
C VAL A 243 20.65 2.42 -2.46
N VAL A 244 21.06 2.22 -1.21
CA VAL A 244 21.02 0.91 -0.53
C VAL A 244 19.58 0.39 -0.39
N ALA A 245 18.62 1.27 -0.13
CA ALA A 245 17.20 0.94 0.02
C ALA A 245 16.61 0.25 -1.20
N THR A 246 17.14 0.51 -2.40
CA THR A 246 16.66 -0.11 -3.64
C THR A 246 16.76 -1.64 -3.61
N ALA A 247 17.78 -2.18 -2.93
CA ALA A 247 17.96 -3.61 -2.72
C ALA A 247 17.51 -4.04 -1.31
N ALA A 248 17.74 -3.21 -0.29
CA ALA A 248 17.45 -3.57 1.10
C ALA A 248 15.95 -3.62 1.42
N MET A 249 15.11 -2.74 0.84
CA MET A 249 13.66 -2.76 1.08
C MET A 249 12.97 -4.01 0.52
N PRO A 250 13.19 -4.44 -0.75
CA PRO A 250 12.63 -5.69 -1.26
C PRO A 250 13.14 -6.91 -0.50
N LEU A 251 14.43 -6.93 -0.16
CA LEU A 251 15.05 -8.02 0.58
C LEU A 251 14.43 -8.17 1.97
N SER A 252 14.26 -7.05 2.70
CA SER A 252 13.62 -7.03 4.02
C SER A 252 12.16 -7.46 3.92
N SER A 253 11.43 -6.96 2.92
CA SER A 253 10.04 -7.37 2.66
C SER A 253 9.92 -8.88 2.38
N ALA A 254 10.83 -9.46 1.58
CA ALA A 254 10.85 -10.89 1.30
C ALA A 254 11.18 -11.72 2.55
N LEU A 255 12.25 -11.36 3.25
CA LEU A 255 12.72 -12.07 4.44
C LEU A 255 11.66 -12.06 5.54
N TYR A 256 11.23 -10.87 5.97
CA TYR A 256 10.29 -10.73 7.07
C TYR A 256 8.86 -11.07 6.63
N GLY A 257 8.49 -10.86 5.37
CA GLY A 257 7.21 -11.34 4.82
C GLY A 257 7.08 -12.86 4.88
N ARG A 258 8.18 -13.60 4.64
CA ARG A 258 8.22 -15.06 4.84
C ARG A 258 8.13 -15.43 6.33
N LEU A 259 8.93 -14.77 7.18
CA LEU A 259 8.94 -15.04 8.63
C LEU A 259 7.60 -14.72 9.33
N LEU A 260 6.85 -13.75 8.81
CA LEU A 260 5.51 -13.38 9.30
C LEU A 260 4.40 -14.28 8.70
N GLY A 261 4.74 -15.20 7.79
CA GLY A 261 3.76 -16.06 7.10
C GLY A 261 2.81 -15.29 6.18
N VAL A 262 3.26 -14.15 5.64
CA VAL A 262 2.48 -13.29 4.74
C VAL A 262 2.43 -13.87 3.33
N HIS A 263 3.49 -14.55 2.89
CA HIS A 263 3.56 -15.16 1.55
C HIS A 263 2.46 -16.21 1.30
N ALA A 264 2.01 -16.93 2.33
CA ALA A 264 0.92 -17.91 2.23
C ALA A 264 -0.49 -17.27 2.21
N ALA A 265 -0.62 -15.97 2.50
CA ALA A 265 -1.91 -15.30 2.70
C ALA A 265 -2.14 -14.05 1.83
N LEU A 266 -1.08 -13.41 1.32
CA LEU A 266 -1.15 -12.07 0.70
C LEU A 266 -0.30 -11.93 -0.57
N HIS A 267 0.23 -13.03 -1.12
CA HIS A 267 1.02 -13.09 -2.36
C HIS A 267 1.93 -11.84 -2.54
N VAL A 268 2.89 -11.66 -1.62
CA VAL A 268 3.68 -10.42 -1.52
C VAL A 268 4.25 -10.05 -2.90
N PRO A 269 3.86 -8.90 -3.48
CA PRO A 269 4.16 -8.59 -4.87
C PRO A 269 5.59 -8.04 -4.99
N PHE A 270 6.57 -8.93 -4.78
CA PHE A 270 7.99 -8.63 -4.79
C PHE A 270 8.42 -7.89 -6.06
N VAL A 271 7.94 -8.35 -7.22
CA VAL A 271 8.22 -7.73 -8.52
C VAL A 271 7.68 -6.31 -8.60
N LYS A 272 6.52 -6.03 -7.98
CA LYS A 272 5.95 -4.67 -7.93
C LYS A 272 6.74 -3.76 -7.01
N ILE A 273 7.10 -4.23 -5.81
CA ILE A 273 7.92 -3.48 -4.86
C ILE A 273 9.28 -3.14 -5.48
N LEU A 274 9.94 -4.13 -6.11
CA LEU A 274 11.20 -3.93 -6.82
C LEU A 274 11.03 -2.97 -8.00
N GLY A 275 9.95 -3.10 -8.79
CA GLY A 275 9.64 -2.20 -9.90
C GLY A 275 9.43 -0.75 -9.46
N THR A 276 8.67 -0.51 -8.38
CA THR A 276 8.47 0.83 -7.80
C THR A 276 9.77 1.43 -7.30
N LEU A 277 10.63 0.62 -6.67
CA LEU A 277 11.91 1.10 -6.19
C LEU A 277 12.89 1.38 -7.32
N LEU A 278 12.93 0.54 -8.37
CA LEU A 278 13.68 0.80 -9.59
C LEU A 278 13.20 2.09 -10.28
N PHE A 279 11.89 2.32 -10.34
CA PHE A 279 11.33 3.57 -10.86
C PHE A 279 11.82 4.81 -10.12
N ILE A 280 12.18 4.70 -8.83
CA ILE A 280 12.75 5.79 -8.05
C ILE A 280 14.28 5.84 -8.17
N ALA A 281 14.93 4.68 -8.19
CA ALA A 281 16.38 4.54 -8.24
C ALA A 281 16.97 5.03 -9.57
N ILE A 282 16.41 4.56 -10.70
CA ILE A 282 16.87 4.85 -12.05
C ILE A 282 17.01 6.36 -12.30
N PRO A 283 15.96 7.19 -12.08
CA PRO A 283 16.10 8.62 -12.30
C PRO A 283 17.13 9.28 -11.38
N ILE A 284 17.28 8.85 -10.12
CA ILE A 284 18.31 9.40 -9.22
C ILE A 284 19.71 9.10 -9.77
N SER A 285 19.97 7.85 -10.16
CA SER A 285 21.26 7.45 -10.76
C SER A 285 21.52 8.20 -12.07
N LEU A 286 20.49 8.39 -12.90
CA LEU A 286 20.59 9.17 -14.13
C LEU A 286 20.92 10.64 -13.85
N GLY A 287 20.30 11.24 -12.83
CA GLY A 287 20.60 12.59 -12.38
C GLY A 287 22.05 12.78 -11.93
N MET A 288 22.58 11.81 -11.17
CA MET A 288 24.00 11.81 -10.79
C MET A 288 24.92 11.72 -12.01
N LEU A 289 24.58 10.89 -12.99
CA LEU A 289 25.34 10.76 -14.24
C LEU A 289 25.28 12.04 -15.09
N ILE A 290 24.11 12.67 -15.19
CA ILE A 290 23.91 13.97 -15.86
C ILE A 290 24.78 15.05 -15.20
N LYS A 291 24.86 15.08 -13.87
CA LYS A 291 25.76 16.01 -13.16
C LYS A 291 27.20 15.88 -13.59
N LEU A 292 27.68 14.65 -13.76
CA LEU A 292 29.07 14.35 -14.12
C LEU A 292 29.38 14.67 -15.59
N ARG A 293 28.42 14.45 -16.51
CA ARG A 293 28.66 14.52 -17.95
C ARG A 293 28.10 15.78 -18.63
N LEU A 294 27.05 16.39 -18.07
CA LEU A 294 26.25 17.43 -18.71
C LEU A 294 25.92 18.58 -17.73
N PRO A 295 26.89 19.46 -17.41
CA PRO A 295 26.69 20.56 -16.45
C PRO A 295 25.65 21.59 -16.91
N ALA A 296 25.45 21.76 -18.23
CA ALA A 296 24.40 22.62 -18.78
C ALA A 296 22.99 22.11 -18.43
N LEU A 297 22.73 20.81 -18.63
CA LEU A 297 21.45 20.17 -18.30
C LEU A 297 21.21 20.15 -16.79
N THR A 298 22.28 20.00 -16.01
CA THR A 298 22.25 20.08 -14.54
C THR A 298 21.68 21.41 -14.05
N ARG A 299 22.12 22.54 -14.62
CA ARG A 299 21.59 23.87 -14.24
C ARG A 299 20.09 23.97 -14.46
N VAL A 300 19.59 23.46 -15.59
CA VAL A 300 18.15 23.44 -15.90
C VAL A 300 17.38 22.57 -14.91
N LEU A 301 17.83 21.34 -14.66
CA LEU A 301 17.21 20.41 -13.71
C LEU A 301 17.18 20.99 -12.28
N LEU A 302 18.25 21.66 -11.85
CA LEU A 302 18.32 22.30 -10.53
C LEU A 302 17.37 23.49 -10.38
N VAL A 303 17.05 24.19 -11.47
CA VAL A 303 16.02 25.25 -11.46
C VAL A 303 14.62 24.63 -11.37
N LEU A 304 14.37 23.56 -12.13
CA LEU A 304 13.08 22.86 -12.17
C LEU A 304 12.76 22.08 -10.88
N ILE A 305 13.77 21.71 -10.09
CA ILE A 305 13.55 20.90 -8.88
C ILE A 305 12.62 21.58 -7.87
N ARG A 306 12.72 22.91 -7.70
CA ARG A 306 11.93 23.65 -6.71
C ARG A 306 10.43 23.65 -7.05
N PRO A 307 9.99 24.10 -8.24
CA PRO A 307 8.57 24.07 -8.59
C PRO A 307 8.02 22.64 -8.64
N PHE A 308 8.78 21.68 -9.17
CA PHE A 308 8.30 20.29 -9.24
C PHE A 308 8.20 19.64 -7.86
N SER A 309 9.19 19.84 -6.99
CA SER A 309 9.11 19.36 -5.60
C SER A 309 7.95 20.01 -4.85
N LEU A 310 7.66 21.29 -5.09
CA LEU A 310 6.54 21.99 -4.47
C LEU A 310 5.19 21.45 -4.97
N VAL A 311 5.03 21.25 -6.27
CA VAL A 311 3.81 20.63 -6.85
C VAL A 311 3.62 19.20 -6.33
N LEU A 312 4.68 18.40 -6.30
CA LEU A 312 4.62 17.03 -5.77
C LEU A 312 4.35 17.01 -4.26
N MET A 313 4.86 17.98 -3.51
CA MET A 313 4.59 18.11 -2.08
C MET A 313 3.14 18.50 -1.82
N ILE A 314 2.61 19.50 -2.52
CA ILE A 314 1.20 19.91 -2.40
C ILE A 314 0.27 18.78 -2.84
N GLY A 315 0.54 18.15 -3.99
CA GLY A 315 -0.21 16.99 -4.46
C GLY A 315 -0.14 15.82 -3.49
N GLY A 316 1.03 15.55 -2.92
CA GLY A 316 1.22 14.54 -1.88
C GLY A 316 0.45 14.83 -0.60
N ILE A 317 0.45 16.07 -0.12
CA ILE A 317 -0.33 16.52 1.05
C ILE A 317 -1.83 16.40 0.76
N PHE A 318 -2.28 16.83 -0.41
CA PHE A 318 -3.67 16.73 -0.82
C PHE A 318 -4.14 15.27 -0.87
N MET A 319 -3.35 14.39 -1.49
CA MET A 319 -3.62 12.95 -1.52
C MET A 319 -3.60 12.35 -0.11
N ALA A 320 -2.62 12.74 0.72
CA ALA A 320 -2.54 12.30 2.11
C ALA A 320 -3.72 12.78 2.96
N TYR A 321 -4.29 13.95 2.68
CA TYR A 321 -5.50 14.43 3.33
C TYR A 321 -6.73 13.63 2.89
N GLN A 322 -6.90 13.45 1.57
CA GLN A 322 -8.02 12.68 1.00
C GLN A 322 -8.02 11.21 1.46
N MET A 323 -6.84 10.59 1.47
CA MET A 323 -6.66 9.20 1.92
C MET A 323 -6.50 9.08 3.43
N GLY A 324 -6.12 10.15 4.12
CA GLY A 324 -5.84 10.11 5.56
C GLY A 324 -7.06 9.68 6.37
N ALA A 325 -8.25 10.15 5.98
CA ALA A 325 -9.50 9.74 6.61
C ALA A 325 -9.82 8.25 6.38
N SER A 326 -9.55 7.71 5.19
CA SER A 326 -9.77 6.28 4.90
C SER A 326 -8.72 5.40 5.58
N ILE A 327 -7.45 5.80 5.54
CA ILE A 327 -6.33 5.10 6.18
C ILE A 327 -6.54 5.06 7.69
N LEU A 328 -6.90 6.19 8.33
CA LEU A 328 -7.14 6.25 9.77
C LEU A 328 -8.51 5.68 10.19
N SER A 329 -9.41 5.39 9.23
CA SER A 329 -10.66 4.72 9.55
C SER A 329 -10.36 3.31 10.08
N ASN A 330 -10.88 2.99 11.27
CA ASN A 330 -10.58 1.72 11.97
C ASN A 330 -9.08 1.50 12.27
N VAL A 331 -8.33 2.57 12.55
CA VAL A 331 -6.92 2.44 12.96
C VAL A 331 -6.79 1.56 14.20
N GLN A 332 -5.85 0.62 14.18
CA GLN A 332 -5.59 -0.22 15.35
C GLN A 332 -4.80 0.55 16.41
N PRO A 333 -5.23 0.59 17.68
CA PRO A 333 -4.49 1.27 18.75
C PRO A 333 -3.05 0.78 18.88
N GLN A 334 -2.82 -0.51 18.59
CA GLN A 334 -1.50 -1.12 18.61
C GLN A 334 -0.55 -0.46 17.60
N ILE A 335 -1.00 -0.18 16.36
CA ILE A 335 -0.13 0.45 15.37
C ILE A 335 0.17 1.91 15.72
N VAL A 336 -0.76 2.60 16.39
CA VAL A 336 -0.52 3.95 16.91
C VAL A 336 0.59 3.94 17.97
N ALA A 337 0.49 3.04 18.95
CA ALA A 337 1.50 2.90 20.00
C ALA A 337 2.89 2.56 19.41
N VAL A 338 2.94 1.62 18.47
CA VAL A 338 4.20 1.25 17.80
C VAL A 338 4.73 2.38 16.93
N GLY A 339 3.87 3.06 16.19
CA GLY A 339 4.29 4.13 15.30
C GLY A 339 5.02 5.25 16.03
N VAL A 340 4.59 5.60 17.25
CA VAL A 340 5.27 6.56 18.14
C VAL A 340 6.65 6.08 18.58
N THR A 341 6.82 4.77 18.78
CA THR A 341 8.12 4.24 19.24
C THR A 341 9.17 4.15 18.14
N VAL A 342 8.79 4.11 16.86
CA VAL A 342 9.73 3.89 15.75
C VAL A 342 10.78 5.02 15.66
N PRO A 343 10.42 6.31 15.62
CA PRO A 343 11.43 7.36 15.49
C PRO A 343 12.25 7.50 16.76
N LEU A 344 11.62 7.40 17.94
CA LEU A 344 12.33 7.38 19.24
C LEU A 344 13.40 6.29 19.30
N LEU A 345 13.05 5.06 18.92
CA LEU A 345 14.00 3.96 18.90
C LEU A 345 15.13 4.23 17.90
N GLY A 346 14.81 4.75 16.72
CA GLY A 346 15.82 5.06 15.73
C GLY A 346 16.81 6.12 16.18
N LEU A 347 16.31 7.19 16.82
CA LEU A 347 17.15 8.20 17.43
C LEU A 347 18.07 7.58 18.47
N LEU A 348 17.52 6.72 19.34
CA LEU A 348 18.26 6.05 20.39
C LEU A 348 19.34 5.12 19.83
N VAL A 349 18.99 4.24 18.90
CA VAL A 349 19.90 3.29 18.26
C VAL A 349 21.02 4.04 17.53
N GLY A 350 20.69 5.05 16.73
CA GLY A 350 21.69 5.85 16.03
C GLY A 350 22.61 6.60 17.00
N ALA A 351 22.08 7.14 18.10
CA ALA A 351 22.89 7.79 19.13
C ALA A 351 23.81 6.82 19.86
N ILE A 352 23.32 5.63 20.23
CA ILE A 352 24.11 4.58 20.89
C ILE A 352 25.24 4.10 19.99
N LEU A 353 24.93 3.74 18.74
CA LEU A 353 25.93 3.27 17.77
C LEU A 353 27.00 4.33 17.50
N ALA A 354 26.58 5.58 17.29
CA ALA A 354 27.52 6.69 17.10
C ALA A 354 28.39 6.97 18.34
N ARG A 355 27.83 6.77 19.55
CA ARG A 355 28.57 6.90 20.81
C ARG A 355 29.59 5.79 20.99
N ILE A 356 29.22 4.54 20.69
CA ILE A 356 30.13 3.38 20.73
C ILE A 356 31.30 3.58 19.77
N ALA A 357 31.02 4.10 18.58
CA ALA A 357 32.03 4.44 17.58
C ALA A 357 32.80 5.73 17.87
N ARG A 358 32.52 6.40 19.00
CA ARG A 358 33.21 7.63 19.46
C ARG A 358 33.21 8.75 18.44
N LEU A 359 32.10 8.92 17.72
CA LEU A 359 31.95 10.00 16.74
C LEU A 359 31.90 11.37 17.45
N ALA A 360 32.27 12.43 16.73
CA ALA A 360 32.13 13.79 17.23
C ALA A 360 30.64 14.14 17.46
N ILE A 361 30.34 15.01 18.42
CA ILE A 361 28.95 15.37 18.79
C ILE A 361 28.08 15.76 17.58
N PRO A 362 28.54 16.57 16.60
CA PRO A 362 27.74 16.90 15.43
C PRO A 362 27.41 15.66 14.58
N GLN A 363 28.36 14.73 14.42
CA GLN A 363 28.17 13.50 13.67
C GLN A 363 27.25 12.53 14.42
N MET A 364 27.36 12.43 15.75
CA MET A 364 26.45 11.63 16.56
C MET A 364 25.00 12.07 16.41
N LYS A 365 24.75 13.39 16.46
CA LYS A 365 23.41 13.96 16.24
C LYS A 365 22.90 13.61 14.85
N THR A 366 23.72 13.78 13.82
CA THR A 366 23.35 13.44 12.45
C THR A 366 23.01 11.97 12.27
N VAL A 367 23.84 11.05 12.76
CA VAL A 367 23.58 9.60 12.66
C VAL A 367 22.29 9.24 13.40
N SER A 368 22.07 9.80 14.60
CA SER A 368 20.83 9.62 15.35
C SER A 368 19.60 10.07 14.55
N ILE A 369 19.63 11.30 14.02
CA ILE A 369 18.53 11.88 13.25
C ILE A 369 18.26 11.09 11.97
N GLU A 370 19.29 10.73 11.20
CA GLU A 370 19.11 9.97 9.96
C GLU A 370 18.53 8.57 10.21
N VAL A 371 18.88 7.91 11.32
CA VAL A 371 18.31 6.61 11.67
C VAL A 371 16.86 6.75 12.17
N GLY A 372 16.56 7.78 12.97
CA GLY A 372 15.22 8.02 13.53
C GLY A 372 14.20 8.57 12.53
N VAL A 373 14.64 9.47 11.65
CA VAL A 373 13.77 10.12 10.67
C VAL A 373 13.84 9.33 9.37
N GLN A 374 12.97 8.35 9.23
CA GLN A 374 12.88 7.51 8.03
C GLN A 374 11.98 8.13 6.96
N ASN A 375 12.15 7.68 5.71
CA ASN A 375 11.32 8.13 4.59
C ASN A 375 9.99 7.37 4.54
N SER A 376 9.12 7.66 5.50
CA SER A 376 7.81 7.02 5.64
C SER A 376 6.87 7.29 4.45
N LEU A 377 7.05 8.41 3.74
CA LEU A 377 6.30 8.70 2.51
C LEU A 377 6.71 7.78 1.35
N LEU A 378 7.99 7.43 1.24
CA LEU A 378 8.45 6.42 0.29
C LEU A 378 7.82 5.08 0.61
N ALA A 379 7.80 4.67 1.87
CA ALA A 379 7.16 3.43 2.30
C ALA A 379 5.65 3.45 1.98
N LEU A 380 4.94 4.54 2.27
CA LEU A 380 3.53 4.72 1.92
C LEU A 380 3.30 4.57 0.41
N ALA A 381 4.14 5.20 -0.42
CA ALA A 381 4.05 5.08 -1.87
C ALA A 381 4.29 3.62 -2.31
N VAL A 382 5.28 2.92 -1.75
CA VAL A 382 5.50 1.50 -2.05
C VAL A 382 4.27 0.66 -1.72
N MET A 383 3.62 0.90 -0.59
CA MET A 383 2.39 0.18 -0.21
C MET A 383 1.24 0.44 -1.18
N GLN A 384 0.99 1.71 -1.49
CA GLN A 384 -0.10 2.13 -2.37
C GLN A 384 0.09 1.68 -3.82
N LEU A 385 1.34 1.55 -4.27
CA LEU A 385 1.66 1.14 -5.64
C LEU A 385 1.79 -0.37 -5.82
N SER A 386 2.04 -1.11 -4.73
CA SER A 386 2.31 -2.55 -4.82
C SER A 386 1.08 -3.41 -4.50
N PHE A 387 0.18 -2.95 -3.62
CA PHE A 387 -0.96 -3.73 -3.11
C PHE A 387 -2.30 -3.30 -3.71
N ARG A 388 -3.34 -4.14 -3.57
CA ARG A 388 -4.73 -3.78 -3.95
C ARG A 388 -5.24 -2.66 -3.03
N ARG A 389 -6.10 -1.76 -3.52
CA ARG A 389 -6.56 -0.57 -2.76
C ARG A 389 -6.92 -0.84 -1.30
N VAL A 390 -7.74 -1.88 -1.03
CA VAL A 390 -8.21 -2.18 0.34
C VAL A 390 -7.07 -2.64 1.26
N GLU A 391 -6.17 -3.49 0.76
CA GLU A 391 -5.01 -3.98 1.52
C GLU A 391 -3.94 -2.89 1.66
N ALA A 392 -3.79 -2.07 0.63
CA ALA A 392 -2.88 -0.94 0.61
C ALA A 392 -3.26 0.10 1.65
N ASP A 393 -4.53 0.49 1.75
CA ASP A 393 -4.99 1.47 2.73
C ASP A 393 -4.79 0.98 4.16
N PHE A 394 -5.12 -0.28 4.42
CA PHE A 394 -4.92 -0.88 5.74
C PHE A 394 -3.44 -0.97 6.10
N ALA A 395 -2.59 -1.45 5.19
CA ALA A 395 -1.16 -1.58 5.46
C ALA A 395 -0.43 -0.23 5.49
N SER A 396 -0.94 0.78 4.78
CA SER A 396 -0.44 2.17 4.78
C SER A 396 -0.68 2.92 6.09
N GLN A 397 -1.48 2.38 7.02
CA GLN A 397 -1.60 2.93 8.38
C GLN A 397 -0.24 3.04 9.06
N ALA A 398 0.61 2.01 8.93
CA ALA A 398 1.93 1.99 9.56
C ALA A 398 2.84 3.15 9.10
N PRO A 399 3.16 3.30 7.79
CA PRO A 399 3.98 4.43 7.33
C PRO A 399 3.34 5.78 7.62
N PHE A 400 2.01 5.89 7.55
CA PHE A 400 1.33 7.15 7.83
C PHE A 400 1.48 7.60 9.28
N ILE A 401 1.25 6.70 10.25
CA ILE A 401 1.44 6.99 11.68
C ILE A 401 2.90 7.31 11.98
N VAL A 402 3.85 6.54 11.45
CA VAL A 402 5.28 6.80 11.68
C VAL A 402 5.69 8.15 11.10
N ALA A 403 5.13 8.58 9.96
CA ALA A 403 5.39 9.91 9.41
C ALA A 403 4.89 11.02 10.37
N LEU A 404 3.66 10.89 10.88
CA LEU A 404 3.10 11.85 11.84
C LEU A 404 3.91 11.90 13.13
N SER A 405 4.22 10.75 13.74
CA SER A 405 5.00 10.71 14.98
C SER A 405 6.42 11.25 14.78
N SER A 406 7.10 10.87 13.70
CA SER A 406 8.46 11.36 13.42
C SER A 406 8.51 12.89 13.30
N THR A 407 7.54 13.47 12.57
CA THR A 407 7.46 14.94 12.44
C THR A 407 7.13 15.63 13.75
N SER A 408 6.18 15.11 14.53
CA SER A 408 5.82 15.67 15.84
C SER A 408 6.98 15.59 16.85
N GLU A 409 7.64 14.43 16.96
CA GLU A 409 8.76 14.21 17.89
C GLU A 409 9.96 15.09 17.53
N MET A 410 10.33 15.18 16.25
CA MET A 410 11.41 16.06 15.81
C MET A 410 11.09 17.52 16.12
N LEU A 411 9.85 17.97 15.89
CA LEU A 411 9.45 19.34 16.21
C LEU A 411 9.56 19.63 17.72
N LEU A 412 9.15 18.68 18.57
CA LEU A 412 9.29 18.80 20.02
C LEU A 412 10.76 18.86 20.46
N ILE A 413 11.62 18.01 19.88
CA ILE A 413 13.07 18.01 20.17
C ILE A 413 13.69 19.35 19.74
N VAL A 414 13.36 19.85 18.56
CA VAL A 414 13.82 21.16 18.07
C VAL A 414 13.35 22.28 18.99
N LEU A 415 12.07 22.31 19.35
CA LEU A 415 11.52 23.32 20.25
C LEU A 415 12.22 23.28 21.61
N GLY A 416 12.37 22.10 22.20
CA GLY A 416 13.07 21.89 23.47
C GLY A 416 14.52 22.37 23.40
N TYR A 417 15.23 22.07 22.31
CA TYR A 417 16.60 22.54 22.07
C TYR A 417 16.68 24.08 22.01
N PHE A 418 15.75 24.73 21.30
CA PHE A 418 15.71 26.20 21.23
C PHE A 418 15.34 26.84 22.58
N VAL A 419 14.39 26.26 23.31
CA VAL A 419 14.01 26.72 24.66
C VAL A 419 15.19 26.59 25.61
N GLN A 420 15.85 25.43 25.66
CA GLN A 420 17.05 25.23 26.47
C GLN A 420 18.15 26.23 26.12
N ARG A 421 18.40 26.47 24.82
CA ARG A 421 19.41 27.43 24.37
C ARG A 421 19.07 28.87 24.73
N ARG A 422 17.78 29.22 24.80
CA ARG A 422 17.31 30.54 25.28
C ARG A 422 17.41 30.66 26.81
N LEU A 423 17.04 29.63 27.56
CA LEU A 423 17.08 29.62 29.03
C LEU A 423 18.52 29.54 29.58
N CYS A 424 19.41 28.78 28.94
CA CYS A 424 20.81 28.66 29.35
C CYS A 424 21.69 29.84 28.87
N ARG A 425 21.16 30.76 28.04
CA ARG A 425 21.78 32.08 27.83
C ARG A 425 21.42 32.99 29.01
N VAL A 426 22.08 32.79 30.14
CA VAL A 426 22.18 33.82 31.19
C VAL A 426 23.00 34.99 30.62
N PRO A 427 22.56 36.26 30.73
CA PRO A 427 23.32 37.39 30.23
C PRO A 427 24.66 37.47 30.98
N MET A 428 25.76 37.63 30.25
CA MET A 428 27.03 38.03 30.87
C MET A 428 26.80 39.39 31.54
N SER A 429 26.63 39.36 32.86
CA SER A 429 26.79 40.52 33.72
C SER A 429 28.18 41.08 33.43
N SER A 430 28.20 42.32 32.92
CA SER A 430 29.36 43.19 32.84
C SER A 430 30.00 43.33 34.22
N ARG A 431 30.94 42.44 34.55
CA ARG A 431 31.89 42.69 35.64
C ARG A 431 32.92 43.71 35.15
N SER A 432 32.66 44.95 35.56
CA SER A 432 33.64 45.95 36.00
C SER A 432 34.86 46.19 35.09
N LEU A 433 34.70 47.16 34.17
CA LEU A 433 35.74 48.18 34.01
C LEU A 433 35.67 49.09 35.25
N SER A 434 36.60 48.92 36.18
CA SER A 434 36.96 49.96 37.14
C SER A 434 38.35 49.67 37.70
N LEU A 435 39.23 50.65 37.48
CA LEU A 435 40.63 50.82 37.89
C LEU A 435 41.69 50.17 36.99
#